data_AF-A0A946MU12-F1
#
_entry.id   AF-A0A946MU12-F1
#
_cell.length_a   1.000
_cell.length_b   1.000
_cell.length_c   1.000
_cell.angle_alpha   90.00
_cell.angle_beta   90.00
_cell.angle_gamma   90.00
#
_symmetry.space_group_name_H-M   'P 1'
#
loop_
_entity.id
_entity.type
_entity.pdbx_description
1 polymer ?
#
loop_
_entity_poly.entity_id
_entity_poly.type
_entity_poly.pdbx_seq_one_letter_code
_entity_poly.pdbx_strand_id
1 'polypeptide(L)'
;MVKITIDGRQVDAEDEQTILSVAQREGIEIPTLCKHEAVKPLGTCRVCMVEVVQDGKSRSVASCIFKAKEGMEVKTDSDVAKEARINAVQTLLERAPNSQVVQDMATRLGVQDVSTTSTSTEKCIQCTLCVRICEDIVGVSAIAMVKTENGRKVAANPKNKTLTCIGCGSCAYACPTGNIEMIDADGIRTIKNWDGKFEIAKCKTCGNYLAPQVQLDHIKNTYGIDVDVAVCRSCSA
;
A
#
# COMPACT_ATOMS: atom_id res chain seq x y z
N MET A 1 -9.07 -27.49 -1.93
CA MET A 1 -10.28 -26.65 -1.81
C MET A 1 -10.94 -26.94 -0.49
N VAL A 2 -11.25 -25.91 0.27
CA VAL A 2 -11.92 -25.99 1.57
C VAL A 2 -13.20 -25.15 1.56
N LYS A 3 -14.24 -25.59 2.27
CA LYS A 3 -15.49 -24.84 2.40
C LYS A 3 -15.46 -23.95 3.63
N ILE A 4 -15.78 -22.67 3.43
CA ILE A 4 -15.97 -21.69 4.49
C ILE A 4 -17.30 -20.97 4.33
N THR A 5 -17.78 -20.34 5.40
CA THR A 5 -18.99 -19.52 5.38
C THR A 5 -18.60 -18.08 5.67
N ILE A 6 -18.94 -17.12 4.80
CA ILE A 6 -18.72 -15.69 5.03
C ILE A 6 -20.09 -15.00 5.09
N ASP A 7 -20.44 -14.43 6.24
CA ASP A 7 -21.73 -13.76 6.49
C ASP A 7 -22.94 -14.61 6.07
N GLY A 8 -22.91 -15.90 6.42
CA GLY A 8 -23.95 -16.88 6.08
C GLY A 8 -23.90 -17.45 4.66
N ARG A 9 -22.98 -16.97 3.80
CA ARG A 9 -22.78 -17.50 2.44
C ARG A 9 -21.69 -18.54 2.42
N GLN A 10 -22.01 -19.76 1.99
CA GLN A 10 -21.01 -20.81 1.81
C GLN A 10 -20.23 -20.59 0.51
N VAL A 11 -18.91 -20.62 0.60
CA VAL A 11 -17.98 -20.35 -0.51
C VAL A 11 -16.81 -21.33 -0.47
N ASP A 12 -16.29 -21.70 -1.64
CA ASP A 12 -15.13 -22.58 -1.77
C ASP A 12 -13.83 -21.74 -1.78
N ALA A 13 -12.85 -22.10 -0.97
CA ALA A 13 -11.53 -21.48 -0.98
C ALA A 13 -10.49 -22.46 -1.51
N GLU A 14 -9.64 -22.01 -2.43
CA GLU A 14 -8.49 -22.79 -2.87
C GLU A 14 -7.42 -22.85 -1.77
N ASP A 15 -6.53 -23.81 -1.89
CA ASP A 15 -5.45 -23.98 -0.92
C ASP A 15 -4.61 -22.69 -0.87
N GLU A 16 -4.22 -22.28 0.34
CA GLU A 16 -3.44 -21.06 0.60
C GLU A 16 -4.16 -19.72 0.37
N GLN A 17 -5.40 -19.70 -0.15
CA GLN A 17 -6.17 -18.45 -0.28
C GLN A 17 -6.45 -17.82 1.09
N THR A 18 -6.35 -16.49 1.14
CA THR A 18 -6.68 -15.71 2.33
C THR A 18 -8.16 -15.39 2.36
N ILE A 19 -8.72 -15.16 3.55
CA ILE A 19 -10.12 -14.77 3.72
C ILE A 19 -10.45 -13.55 2.84
N LEU A 20 -9.57 -12.55 2.79
CA LEU A 20 -9.78 -11.36 1.96
C LEU A 20 -9.85 -11.70 0.47
N SER A 21 -8.96 -12.57 -0.03
CA SER A 21 -8.95 -12.93 -1.45
C SER A 21 -10.23 -13.68 -1.85
N VAL A 22 -10.72 -14.56 -0.96
CA VAL A 22 -12.00 -15.26 -1.15
C VAL A 22 -13.15 -14.25 -1.14
N ALA A 23 -13.23 -13.40 -0.12
CA ALA A 23 -14.26 -12.37 -0.01
C ALA A 23 -14.33 -11.46 -1.26
N GLN A 24 -13.18 -11.01 -1.77
CA GLN A 24 -13.11 -10.17 -2.97
C GLN A 24 -13.64 -10.87 -4.22
N ARG A 25 -13.34 -12.17 -4.41
CA ARG A 25 -13.86 -12.95 -5.54
C ARG A 25 -15.38 -13.08 -5.48
N GLU A 26 -15.92 -13.21 -4.27
CA GLU A 26 -17.36 -13.40 -4.02
C GLU A 26 -18.13 -12.07 -3.90
N GLY A 27 -17.46 -10.93 -4.13
CA GLY A 27 -18.06 -9.59 -4.04
C GLY A 27 -18.43 -9.15 -2.62
N ILE A 28 -17.81 -9.74 -1.59
CA ILE A 28 -17.99 -9.38 -0.18
C ILE A 28 -16.95 -8.31 0.19
N GLU A 29 -17.43 -7.14 0.60
CA GLU A 29 -16.56 -6.01 0.93
C GLU A 29 -15.91 -6.19 2.30
N ILE A 30 -14.58 -6.18 2.33
CA ILE A 30 -13.79 -6.05 3.56
C ILE A 30 -12.84 -4.87 3.36
N PRO A 31 -12.87 -3.84 4.23
CA PRO A 31 -12.09 -2.64 4.02
C PRO A 31 -10.58 -2.91 4.14
N THR A 32 -9.78 -2.24 3.33
CA THR A 32 -8.31 -2.35 3.34
C THR A 32 -7.65 -1.00 3.13
N LEU A 33 -6.47 -0.80 3.73
CA LEU A 33 -5.60 0.35 3.44
C LEU A 33 -4.24 -0.06 2.91
N CYS A 34 -3.63 -1.11 3.48
CA CYS A 34 -2.29 -1.55 3.10
C CYS A 34 -2.27 -2.79 2.17
N LYS A 35 -3.37 -3.07 1.46
CA LYS A 35 -3.40 -4.10 0.41
C LYS A 35 -2.98 -3.47 -0.91
N HIS A 36 -2.07 -4.12 -1.62
CA HIS A 36 -1.66 -3.73 -2.96
C HIS A 36 -1.36 -4.99 -3.76
N GLU A 37 -1.71 -5.04 -5.03
CA GLU A 37 -1.64 -6.28 -5.84
C GLU A 37 -0.21 -6.69 -6.17
N ALA A 38 0.68 -5.72 -6.33
CA ALA A 38 2.09 -5.98 -6.60
C ALA A 38 2.82 -6.69 -5.45
N VAL A 39 2.34 -6.62 -4.19
CA VAL A 39 3.09 -7.15 -3.03
C VAL A 39 2.20 -7.95 -2.08
N LYS A 40 2.71 -9.08 -1.57
CA LYS A 40 1.98 -9.88 -0.56
C LYS A 40 1.61 -9.02 0.66
N PRO A 41 0.38 -9.06 1.18
CA PRO A 41 -0.01 -8.24 2.33
C PRO A 41 0.73 -8.65 3.61
N LEU A 42 0.95 -7.70 4.51
CA LEU A 42 1.55 -7.93 5.84
C LEU A 42 0.56 -7.80 7.01
N GLY A 43 -0.66 -7.35 6.74
CA GLY A 43 -1.65 -7.09 7.79
C GLY A 43 -1.33 -5.88 8.69
N THR A 44 -0.45 -4.98 8.28
CA THR A 44 0.03 -3.86 9.12
C THR A 44 -1.07 -2.88 9.51
N CYS A 45 -1.99 -2.53 8.59
CA CYS A 45 -3.01 -1.52 8.88
C CYS A 45 -4.17 -2.04 9.76
N ARG A 46 -4.39 -3.36 9.82
CA ARG A 46 -5.49 -4.00 10.58
C ARG A 46 -6.90 -3.46 10.29
N VAL A 47 -7.11 -2.79 9.17
CA VAL A 47 -8.46 -2.38 8.75
C VAL A 47 -9.29 -3.57 8.25
N CYS A 48 -8.62 -4.59 7.72
CA CYS A 48 -9.26 -5.79 7.18
C CYS A 48 -9.68 -6.81 8.26
N MET A 49 -9.84 -6.39 9.51
CA MET A 49 -10.14 -7.30 10.61
C MET A 49 -11.54 -7.88 10.46
N VAL A 50 -11.67 -9.17 10.74
CA VAL A 50 -12.92 -9.94 10.69
C VAL A 50 -12.93 -10.89 11.88
N GLU A 51 -14.12 -11.30 12.30
CA GLU A 51 -14.26 -12.37 13.27
C GLU A 51 -14.24 -13.71 12.55
N VAL A 52 -13.49 -14.67 13.11
CA VAL A 52 -13.52 -16.07 12.70
C VAL A 52 -14.01 -16.91 13.87
N VAL A 53 -15.05 -17.70 13.62
CA VAL A 53 -15.60 -18.69 14.53
C VAL A 53 -15.24 -20.08 14.01
N GLN A 54 -14.58 -20.88 14.84
CA GLN A 54 -14.19 -22.25 14.53
C GLN A 54 -14.13 -23.07 15.82
N ASP A 55 -14.67 -24.29 15.81
CA ASP A 55 -14.68 -25.22 16.97
C ASP A 55 -15.19 -24.59 18.27
N GLY A 56 -16.24 -23.76 18.17
CA GLY A 56 -16.82 -23.03 19.31
C GLY A 56 -15.97 -21.88 19.85
N LYS A 57 -14.85 -21.55 19.20
CA LYS A 57 -13.96 -20.43 19.57
C LYS A 57 -14.10 -19.29 18.56
N SER A 58 -14.31 -18.09 19.07
CA SER A 58 -14.28 -16.85 18.28
C SER A 58 -12.95 -16.11 18.48
N ARG A 59 -12.41 -15.53 17.40
CA ARG A 59 -11.25 -14.63 17.43
C ARG A 59 -11.30 -13.61 16.31
N SER A 60 -10.73 -12.44 16.56
CA SER A 60 -10.51 -11.42 15.53
C SER A 60 -9.19 -11.68 14.79
N VAL A 61 -9.21 -11.66 13.45
CA VAL A 61 -8.04 -11.91 12.60
C VAL A 61 -7.96 -10.93 11.44
N ALA A 62 -6.74 -10.70 10.92
CA ALA A 62 -6.55 -9.90 9.71
C ALA A 62 -6.80 -10.76 8.46
N SER A 63 -7.95 -10.56 7.82
CA SER A 63 -8.37 -11.33 6.63
C SER A 63 -7.37 -11.32 5.47
N CYS A 64 -6.55 -10.27 5.34
CA CYS A 64 -5.59 -10.15 4.23
C CYS A 64 -4.43 -11.16 4.30
N ILE A 65 -4.11 -11.69 5.48
CA ILE A 65 -3.01 -12.65 5.68
C ILE A 65 -3.48 -13.99 6.25
N PHE A 66 -4.72 -14.04 6.76
CA PHE A 66 -5.25 -15.23 7.39
C PHE A 66 -5.83 -16.17 6.33
N LYS A 67 -5.30 -17.40 6.27
CA LYS A 67 -5.71 -18.42 5.30
C LYS A 67 -7.06 -19.02 5.66
N ALA A 68 -7.90 -19.25 4.65
CA ALA A 68 -9.13 -20.01 4.80
C ALA A 68 -8.81 -21.46 5.18
N LYS A 69 -9.59 -22.04 6.09
CA LYS A 69 -9.53 -23.45 6.45
C LYS A 69 -10.92 -24.04 6.51
N GLU A 70 -11.02 -25.34 6.30
CA GLU A 70 -12.28 -26.07 6.30
C GLU A 70 -13.14 -25.77 7.53
N GLY A 71 -14.44 -25.54 7.29
CA GLY A 71 -15.45 -25.34 8.32
C GLY A 71 -15.37 -24.00 9.07
N MET A 72 -14.55 -23.05 8.62
CA MET A 72 -14.51 -21.72 9.23
C MET A 72 -15.77 -20.91 8.91
N GLU A 73 -16.30 -20.23 9.92
CA GLU A 73 -17.30 -19.18 9.76
C GLU A 73 -16.62 -17.82 9.95
N VAL A 74 -16.78 -16.92 8.98
CA VAL A 74 -16.24 -15.57 8.96
C VAL A 74 -17.40 -14.59 9.07
N LYS A 75 -17.32 -13.67 10.03
CA LYS A 75 -18.27 -12.58 10.18
C LYS A 75 -17.56 -11.26 9.92
N THR A 76 -17.99 -10.55 8.89
CA THR A 76 -17.35 -9.29 8.46
C THR A 76 -17.95 -8.06 9.13
N ASP A 77 -19.15 -8.16 9.69
CA ASP A 77 -19.89 -7.04 10.31
C ASP A 77 -20.29 -7.28 11.79
N SER A 78 -19.66 -8.26 12.46
CA SER A 78 -19.91 -8.50 13.89
C SER A 78 -19.31 -7.41 14.78
N ASP A 79 -19.78 -7.33 16.03
CA ASP A 79 -19.24 -6.38 17.03
C ASP A 79 -17.73 -6.59 17.25
N VAL A 80 -17.27 -7.84 17.27
CA VAL A 80 -15.84 -8.20 17.36
C VAL A 80 -15.04 -7.65 16.17
N ALA A 81 -15.60 -7.71 14.95
CA ALA A 81 -14.95 -7.15 13.77
C ALA A 81 -14.94 -5.61 13.80
N LYS A 82 -16.07 -4.99 14.17
CA LYS A 82 -16.23 -3.54 14.29
C LYS A 82 -15.28 -2.94 15.31
N GLU A 83 -15.24 -3.50 16.52
CA GLU A 83 -14.36 -3.05 17.60
C GLU A 83 -12.89 -3.17 17.21
N ALA A 84 -12.49 -4.28 16.58
CA ALA A 84 -11.11 -4.45 16.10
C ALA A 84 -10.72 -3.40 15.03
N ARG A 85 -11.66 -3.03 14.14
CA ARG A 85 -11.43 -1.98 13.13
C ARG A 85 -11.38 -0.59 13.75
N ILE A 86 -12.24 -0.29 14.72
CA ILE A 86 -12.21 0.95 15.51
C ILE A 86 -10.85 1.13 16.18
N ASN A 87 -10.38 0.11 16.90
CA ASN A 87 -9.08 0.14 17.58
C ASN A 87 -7.91 0.30 16.60
N ALA A 88 -7.98 -0.38 15.45
CA ALA A 88 -6.99 -0.24 14.39
C ALA A 88 -6.94 1.19 13.86
N VAL A 89 -8.10 1.78 13.55
CA VAL A 89 -8.18 3.13 12.98
C VAL A 89 -7.81 4.21 14.00
N GLN A 90 -8.14 4.04 15.28
CA GLN A 90 -7.63 4.90 16.36
C GLN A 90 -6.10 4.90 16.40
N THR A 91 -5.47 3.72 16.37
CA THR A 91 -4.00 3.61 16.32
C THR A 91 -3.42 4.27 15.06
N LEU A 92 -4.12 4.18 13.92
CA LEU A 92 -3.70 4.83 12.68
C LEU A 92 -3.83 6.35 12.75
N LEU A 93 -4.89 6.88 13.40
CA LEU A 93 -5.07 8.31 13.62
C LEU A 93 -3.99 8.90 14.52
N GLU A 94 -3.61 8.21 15.59
CA GLU A 94 -2.49 8.64 16.46
C GLU A 94 -1.19 8.76 15.67
N ARG A 95 -0.96 7.84 14.72
CA ARG A 95 0.25 7.79 13.90
C ARG A 95 0.24 8.78 12.73
N ALA A 96 -0.89 8.89 12.04
CA ALA A 96 -1.05 9.63 10.80
C ALA A 96 -2.28 10.57 10.87
N PRO A 97 -2.31 11.50 11.82
CA PRO A 97 -3.49 12.34 12.11
C PRO A 97 -3.87 13.26 10.95
N ASN A 98 -2.94 13.54 10.04
CA ASN A 98 -3.15 14.41 8.88
C ASN A 98 -3.47 13.62 7.58
N SER A 99 -3.71 12.31 7.68
CA SER A 99 -4.12 11.49 6.54
C SER A 99 -5.64 11.55 6.35
N GLN A 100 -6.10 12.23 5.30
CA GLN A 100 -7.53 12.31 4.96
C GLN A 100 -8.18 10.93 4.84
N VAL A 101 -7.48 9.96 4.24
CA VAL A 101 -7.99 8.58 4.09
C VAL A 101 -8.23 7.90 5.44
N VAL A 102 -7.38 8.18 6.44
CA VAL A 102 -7.56 7.65 7.80
C VAL A 102 -8.67 8.40 8.53
N GLN A 103 -8.75 9.72 8.38
CA GLN A 103 -9.83 10.56 8.93
C GLN A 103 -11.20 10.13 8.39
N ASP A 104 -11.34 9.97 7.07
CA ASP A 104 -12.58 9.51 6.43
C ASP A 104 -13.00 8.13 6.97
N MET A 105 -12.03 7.24 7.18
CA MET A 105 -12.29 5.93 7.74
C MET A 105 -12.73 6.00 9.21
N ALA A 106 -12.12 6.88 10.00
CA ALA A 106 -12.52 7.13 11.37
C ALA A 106 -13.96 7.63 11.46
N THR A 107 -14.33 8.60 10.60
CA THR A 107 -15.70 9.11 10.50
C THR A 107 -16.69 8.00 10.16
N ARG A 108 -16.38 7.14 9.18
CA ARG A 108 -17.25 6.02 8.79
C ARG A 108 -17.46 5.00 9.92
N LEU A 109 -16.46 4.81 10.77
CA LEU A 109 -16.53 3.88 11.90
C LEU A 109 -17.04 4.52 13.20
N GLY A 110 -17.39 5.81 13.19
CA GLY A 110 -17.84 6.54 14.38
C GLY A 110 -16.75 6.72 15.44
N VAL A 111 -15.47 6.68 15.04
CA VAL A 111 -14.34 6.95 15.95
C VAL A 111 -14.34 8.44 16.27
N GLN A 112 -14.38 8.79 17.56
CA GLN A 112 -14.29 10.19 17.98
C GLN A 112 -12.96 10.81 17.56
N ASP A 113 -13.04 12.01 16.99
CA ASP A 113 -11.92 12.68 16.35
C ASP A 113 -10.91 13.22 17.38
N VAL A 114 -9.84 12.45 17.62
CA VAL A 114 -8.69 12.89 18.42
C VAL A 114 -7.74 13.81 17.63
N SER A 115 -7.95 14.01 16.32
CA SER A 115 -7.06 14.80 15.47
C SER A 115 -7.02 16.28 15.86
N THR A 116 -8.09 16.79 16.48
CA THR A 116 -8.17 18.18 16.97
C THR A 116 -7.13 18.54 18.04
N THR A 117 -6.46 17.54 18.63
CA THR A 117 -5.39 17.73 19.63
C THR A 117 -3.99 17.55 19.07
N SER A 118 -3.84 17.00 17.86
CA SER A 118 -2.54 16.69 17.28
C SER A 118 -2.04 17.81 16.38
N THR A 119 -0.86 18.34 16.67
CA THR A 119 -0.15 19.30 15.80
C THR A 119 0.70 18.61 14.72
N SER A 120 0.66 17.27 14.66
CA SER A 120 1.45 16.49 13.72
C SER A 120 0.89 16.60 12.30
N THR A 121 1.76 16.84 11.33
CA THR A 121 1.44 16.86 9.90
C THR A 121 1.60 15.50 9.23
N GLU A 122 1.91 14.45 10.00
CA GLU A 122 2.25 13.11 9.51
C GLU A 122 1.06 12.44 8.82
N LYS A 123 1.35 11.83 7.66
CA LYS A 123 0.38 11.06 6.85
C LYS A 123 0.76 9.59 6.73
N CYS A 124 1.98 9.20 7.13
CA CYS A 124 2.49 7.85 6.98
C CYS A 124 1.91 6.89 8.02
N ILE A 125 1.12 5.92 7.56
CA ILE A 125 0.61 4.83 8.43
C ILE A 125 1.66 3.74 8.73
N GLN A 126 2.90 3.91 8.25
CA GLN A 126 4.00 2.94 8.39
C GLN A 126 3.69 1.55 7.83
N CYS A 127 2.91 1.47 6.74
CA CYS A 127 2.50 0.20 6.13
C CYS A 127 3.58 -0.50 5.31
N THR A 128 4.72 0.16 5.05
CA THR A 128 5.88 -0.35 4.28
C THR A 128 5.62 -0.68 2.80
N LEU A 129 4.42 -0.39 2.25
CA LEU A 129 4.12 -0.63 0.83
C LEU A 129 5.13 0.04 -0.10
N CYS A 130 5.44 1.31 0.13
CA CYS A 130 6.40 2.06 -0.67
C CYS A 130 7.81 1.46 -0.66
N VAL A 131 8.28 1.04 0.52
CA VAL A 131 9.60 0.39 0.71
C VAL A 131 9.65 -0.91 -0.08
N ARG A 132 8.64 -1.75 0.10
CA ARG A 132 8.57 -3.05 -0.56
C ARG A 132 8.37 -2.97 -2.06
N ILE A 133 7.64 -1.98 -2.56
CA ILE A 133 7.54 -1.79 -4.00
C ILE A 133 8.88 -1.32 -4.56
N CYS A 134 9.60 -0.44 -3.85
CA CYS A 134 10.92 -0.01 -4.28
C CYS A 134 11.95 -1.16 -4.29
N GLU A 135 11.87 -2.08 -3.33
CA GLU A 135 12.78 -3.21 -3.18
C GLU A 135 12.33 -4.45 -3.98
N ASP A 136 11.16 -5.00 -3.67
CA ASP A 136 10.68 -6.29 -4.20
C ASP A 136 10.25 -6.19 -5.67
N ILE A 137 9.73 -5.03 -6.11
CA ILE A 137 9.09 -4.88 -7.44
C ILE A 137 9.96 -4.09 -8.40
N VAL A 138 10.48 -2.94 -7.97
CA VAL A 138 11.35 -2.12 -8.81
C VAL A 138 12.79 -2.64 -8.77
N GLY A 139 13.23 -3.28 -7.67
CA GLY A 139 14.59 -3.82 -7.54
C GLY A 139 15.66 -2.77 -7.17
N VAL A 140 15.24 -1.54 -6.84
CA VAL A 140 16.16 -0.42 -6.59
C VAL A 140 16.54 -0.28 -5.11
N SER A 141 15.61 -0.61 -4.19
CA SER A 141 15.82 -0.49 -2.74
C SER A 141 16.36 0.89 -2.29
N ALA A 142 15.87 1.98 -2.90
CA ALA A 142 16.34 3.35 -2.62
C ALA A 142 15.82 3.92 -1.29
N ILE A 143 14.72 3.38 -0.76
CA ILE A 143 14.08 3.86 0.46
C ILE A 143 13.89 2.74 1.46
N ALA A 144 13.91 3.07 2.76
CA ALA A 144 13.70 2.14 3.85
C ALA A 144 12.87 2.79 4.97
N MET A 145 12.34 1.95 5.87
CA MET A 145 11.78 2.42 7.13
C MET A 145 12.91 2.66 8.13
N VAL A 146 13.13 3.92 8.49
CA VAL A 146 14.24 4.36 9.35
C VAL A 146 13.68 4.84 10.69
N LYS A 147 14.36 4.47 11.78
CA LYS A 147 14.03 4.93 13.13
C LYS A 147 14.44 6.39 13.31
N THR A 148 13.58 7.18 13.94
CA THR A 148 13.80 8.57 14.32
C THR A 148 13.53 8.75 15.81
N GLU A 149 13.82 9.93 16.35
CA GLU A 149 13.46 10.30 17.73
C GLU A 149 11.95 10.21 17.95
N ASN A 150 11.16 10.62 16.95
CA ASN A 150 9.69 10.62 16.97
C ASN A 150 9.07 9.36 16.36
N GLY A 151 9.78 8.23 16.35
CA GLY A 151 9.27 6.94 15.88
C GLY A 151 9.96 6.38 14.65
N ARG A 152 9.22 6.18 13.55
CA ARG A 152 9.73 5.61 12.30
C ARG A 152 9.18 6.37 11.10
N LYS A 153 10.04 6.66 10.13
CA LYS A 153 9.66 7.30 8.87
C LYS A 153 10.30 6.62 7.67
N VAL A 154 9.71 6.82 6.50
CA VAL A 154 10.34 6.43 5.25
C VAL A 154 11.42 7.47 4.92
N ALA A 155 12.62 6.99 4.64
CA ALA A 155 13.75 7.84 4.24
C ALA A 155 14.64 7.07 3.24
N ALA A 156 15.66 7.74 2.71
CA ALA A 156 16.69 7.09 1.91
C ALA A 156 17.27 5.87 2.65
N ASN A 157 17.45 4.77 1.93
CA ASN A 157 17.93 3.52 2.50
C ASN A 157 19.41 3.66 2.92
N PRO A 158 19.74 3.63 4.23
CA PRO A 158 21.12 3.84 4.69
C PRO A 158 22.06 2.68 4.32
N LYS A 159 21.50 1.51 3.98
CA LYS A 159 22.29 0.34 3.57
C LYS A 159 22.66 0.35 2.09
N ASN A 160 22.02 1.20 1.30
CA ASN A 160 22.24 1.27 -0.13
C ASN A 160 23.33 2.30 -0.45
N LYS A 161 24.57 1.82 -0.65
CA LYS A 161 25.73 2.67 -0.94
C LYS A 161 25.81 3.09 -2.41
N THR A 162 25.16 2.35 -3.31
CA THR A 162 25.22 2.56 -4.76
C THR A 162 23.96 1.97 -5.42
N LEU A 163 22.89 2.78 -5.45
CA LEU A 163 21.81 2.86 -6.45
C LEU A 163 20.79 3.84 -5.88
N THR A 164 20.95 5.12 -6.24
CA THR A 164 20.09 6.23 -5.81
C THR A 164 18.72 6.11 -6.46
N CYS A 165 17.67 6.59 -5.79
CA CYS A 165 16.30 6.66 -6.31
C CYS A 165 16.29 7.02 -7.81
N ILE A 166 15.57 6.25 -8.64
CA ILE A 166 15.51 6.46 -10.10
C ILE A 166 14.34 7.34 -10.55
N GLY A 167 13.58 7.91 -9.60
CA GLY A 167 12.43 8.77 -9.90
C GLY A 167 11.19 8.04 -10.45
N CYS A 168 11.10 6.71 -10.37
CA CYS A 168 10.00 5.95 -11.00
C CYS A 168 8.60 6.27 -10.46
N GLY A 169 8.49 6.84 -9.26
CA GLY A 169 7.22 7.23 -8.66
C GLY A 169 6.37 6.07 -8.13
N SER A 170 6.79 4.81 -8.29
CA SER A 170 6.01 3.63 -7.85
C SER A 170 5.66 3.67 -6.36
N CYS A 171 6.57 4.22 -5.53
CA CYS A 171 6.33 4.43 -4.11
C CYS A 171 5.24 5.48 -3.80
N ALA A 172 5.17 6.55 -4.61
CA ALA A 172 4.14 7.58 -4.49
C ALA A 172 2.78 7.04 -4.91
N TYR A 173 2.70 6.35 -6.06
CA TYR A 173 1.47 5.73 -6.54
C TYR A 173 0.89 4.69 -5.58
N ALA A 174 1.75 3.90 -4.95
CA ALA A 174 1.30 2.86 -4.03
C ALA A 174 1.02 3.36 -2.61
N CYS A 175 1.29 4.64 -2.31
CA CYS A 175 1.08 5.18 -0.97
C CYS A 175 -0.42 5.40 -0.72
N PRO A 176 -1.07 4.65 0.18
CA PRO A 176 -2.51 4.74 0.37
C PRO A 176 -2.94 6.05 1.05
N THR A 177 -2.00 6.80 1.63
CA THR A 177 -2.27 8.02 2.38
C THR A 177 -1.71 9.28 1.74
N GLY A 178 -1.09 9.17 0.56
CA GLY A 178 -0.45 10.30 -0.12
C GLY A 178 0.72 10.90 0.67
N ASN A 179 1.38 10.12 1.54
CA ASN A 179 2.53 10.59 2.30
C ASN A 179 3.76 10.85 1.44
N ILE A 180 3.92 10.11 0.33
CA ILE A 180 5.01 10.34 -0.62
C ILE A 180 4.47 11.25 -1.72
N GLU A 181 4.92 12.50 -1.72
CA GLU A 181 4.48 13.52 -2.68
C GLU A 181 5.39 13.52 -3.92
N MET A 182 4.77 13.33 -5.08
CA MET A 182 5.41 13.38 -6.39
C MET A 182 4.76 14.48 -7.24
N ILE A 183 5.57 15.34 -7.83
CA ILE A 183 5.12 16.43 -8.69
C ILE A 183 5.94 16.39 -9.99
N ASP A 184 5.25 16.40 -11.12
CA ASP A 184 5.86 16.57 -12.43
C ASP A 184 5.53 17.98 -12.93
N ALA A 185 6.54 18.83 -13.10
CA ALA A 185 6.39 20.19 -13.59
C ALA A 185 7.62 20.58 -14.42
N ASP A 186 7.41 21.29 -15.53
CA ASP A 186 8.48 21.82 -16.39
C ASP A 186 9.53 20.78 -16.84
N GLY A 187 9.09 19.52 -17.01
CA GLY A 187 9.96 18.41 -17.41
C GLY A 187 10.83 17.85 -16.30
N ILE A 188 10.55 18.21 -15.05
CA ILE A 188 11.23 17.68 -13.87
C ILE A 188 10.21 16.97 -12.98
N ARG A 189 10.52 15.73 -12.63
CA ARG A 189 9.84 15.00 -11.57
C ARG A 189 10.52 15.27 -10.25
N THR A 190 9.75 15.75 -9.28
CA THR A 190 10.20 16.01 -7.91
C THR A 190 9.53 15.04 -6.96
N ILE A 191 10.33 14.33 -6.15
CA ILE A 191 9.85 13.58 -4.99
C ILE A 191 10.23 14.35 -3.73
N LYS A 192 9.24 15.03 -3.13
CA LYS A 192 9.49 16.01 -2.06
C LYS A 192 10.14 15.40 -0.81
N ASN A 193 9.78 14.17 -0.45
CA ASN A 193 10.16 13.53 0.81
C ASN A 193 11.69 13.40 1.01
N TRP A 194 12.46 13.46 -0.06
CA TRP A 194 13.93 13.41 -0.04
C TRP A 194 14.57 14.36 -1.06
N ASP A 195 13.85 15.42 -1.45
CA ASP A 195 14.27 16.43 -2.45
C ASP A 195 14.86 15.82 -3.74
N GLY A 196 14.29 14.70 -4.19
CA GLY A 196 14.76 14.02 -5.41
C GLY A 196 14.23 14.73 -6.65
N LYS A 197 15.11 15.18 -7.54
CA LYS A 197 14.76 15.85 -8.80
C LYS A 197 15.28 15.04 -9.97
N PHE A 198 14.41 14.77 -10.94
CA PHE A 198 14.71 13.89 -12.06
C PHE A 198 14.20 14.49 -13.37
N GLU A 199 15.08 14.65 -14.35
CA GLU A 199 14.71 15.09 -15.69
C GLU A 199 13.88 14.03 -16.40
N ILE A 200 12.71 14.42 -16.90
CA ILE A 200 11.76 13.54 -17.57
C ILE A 200 12.03 13.58 -19.07
N ALA A 201 12.32 12.42 -19.65
CA ALA A 201 12.49 12.28 -21.09
C ALA A 201 11.16 12.56 -21.82
N LYS A 202 11.26 13.14 -23.02
CA LYS A 202 10.13 13.39 -23.91
C LYS A 202 10.06 12.36 -25.02
N CYS A 203 8.84 12.11 -25.47
CA CYS A 203 8.58 11.36 -26.69
C CYS A 203 9.12 12.15 -27.91
N LYS A 204 10.05 11.56 -28.68
CA LYS A 204 10.51 12.01 -30.00
C LYS A 204 9.38 12.20 -31.00
N THR A 205 8.29 11.44 -30.90
CA THR A 205 7.17 11.52 -31.85
C THR A 205 6.18 12.63 -31.51
N CYS A 206 5.69 12.68 -30.27
CA CYS A 206 4.61 13.60 -29.86
C CYS A 206 5.02 14.66 -28.85
N GLY A 207 6.26 14.64 -28.35
CA GLY A 207 6.77 15.61 -27.36
C GLY A 207 6.29 15.40 -25.93
N ASN A 208 5.37 14.47 -25.68
CA ASN A 208 4.84 14.20 -24.34
C ASN A 208 5.91 13.66 -23.39
N TYR A 209 5.81 14.00 -22.11
CA TYR A 209 6.66 13.46 -21.06
C TYR A 209 6.42 11.95 -20.86
N LEU A 210 7.51 11.21 -20.69
CA LEU A 210 7.52 9.74 -20.55
C LEU A 210 7.82 9.33 -19.11
N ALA A 211 9.10 9.36 -18.77
CA ALA A 211 9.66 8.89 -17.51
C ALA A 211 11.01 9.56 -17.28
N PRO A 212 11.49 9.63 -16.03
CA PRO A 212 12.85 10.06 -15.75
C PRO A 212 13.91 9.36 -16.60
N GLN A 213 14.88 10.11 -17.14
CA GLN A 213 15.97 9.53 -17.93
C GLN A 213 16.72 8.46 -17.13
N VAL A 214 16.96 8.70 -15.84
CA VAL A 214 17.59 7.74 -14.92
C VAL A 214 16.80 6.44 -14.79
N GLN A 215 15.46 6.51 -14.81
CA GLN A 215 14.61 5.31 -14.81
C GLN A 215 14.77 4.52 -16.10
N LEU A 216 14.81 5.22 -17.24
CA LEU A 216 14.94 4.64 -18.56
C LEU A 216 16.29 3.92 -18.72
N ASP A 217 17.37 4.58 -18.28
CA ASP A 217 18.72 4.01 -18.26
C ASP A 217 18.78 2.78 -17.34
N HIS A 218 18.12 2.83 -16.18
CA HIS A 218 18.04 1.70 -15.27
C HIS A 218 17.34 0.49 -15.91
N ILE A 219 16.22 0.70 -16.61
CA ILE A 219 15.50 -0.39 -17.31
C ILE A 219 16.40 -1.01 -18.38
N LYS A 220 17.05 -0.17 -19.20
CA LYS A 220 17.97 -0.63 -20.25
C LYS A 220 19.11 -1.46 -19.69
N ASN A 221 19.79 -0.96 -18.66
CA ASN A 221 20.95 -1.61 -18.06
C ASN A 221 20.58 -2.90 -17.31
N THR A 222 19.40 -2.96 -16.71
CA THR A 222 18.98 -4.11 -15.87
C THR A 222 18.40 -5.23 -16.71
N TYR A 223 17.59 -4.92 -17.72
CA TYR A 223 16.83 -5.93 -18.47
C TYR A 223 17.32 -6.13 -19.91
N GLY A 224 18.31 -5.36 -20.36
CA GLY A 224 18.77 -5.39 -21.75
C GLY A 224 17.69 -4.97 -22.75
N ILE A 225 16.59 -4.39 -22.26
CA ILE A 225 15.51 -3.87 -23.08
C ILE A 225 15.99 -2.52 -23.58
N ASP A 226 16.41 -2.47 -24.84
CA ASP A 226 16.47 -1.20 -25.54
C ASP A 226 15.02 -0.76 -25.74
N VAL A 227 14.49 -0.11 -24.71
CA VAL A 227 13.28 0.68 -24.87
C VAL A 227 13.63 1.61 -26.03
N ASP A 228 12.83 1.70 -27.06
CA ASP A 228 13.06 2.70 -28.11
C ASP A 228 12.70 4.06 -27.47
N VAL A 229 13.57 4.55 -26.56
CA VAL A 229 13.18 5.13 -25.26
C VAL A 229 12.54 6.51 -25.32
N ALA A 230 12.21 6.94 -26.52
CA ALA A 230 11.58 8.20 -26.78
C ALA A 230 10.31 8.04 -27.62
N VAL A 231 9.66 6.88 -27.63
CA VAL A 231 8.32 6.78 -28.21
C VAL A 231 7.35 6.32 -27.12
N CYS A 232 6.36 7.15 -26.80
CA CYS A 232 5.36 6.80 -25.80
C CYS A 232 4.52 5.61 -26.28
N ARG A 233 3.89 4.91 -25.33
CA ARG A 233 3.01 3.76 -25.65
C ARG A 233 1.94 4.09 -26.70
N SER A 234 1.42 5.32 -26.70
CA SER A 234 0.43 5.77 -27.69
C SER A 234 1.00 5.96 -29.10
N CYS A 235 2.30 6.23 -29.22
CA CYS A 235 2.98 6.41 -30.51
C CYS A 235 3.69 5.14 -30.98
N SER A 236 3.86 4.14 -30.11
CA SER A 236 4.46 2.84 -30.42
C SER A 236 3.43 1.75 -30.76
N ALA A 237 2.14 2.07 -30.63
CA ALA A 237 1.00 1.18 -30.87
C ALA A 237 0.48 1.29 -32.29
#